data_AF-A0A1H5IQP9-F1
#
_entry.id   AF-A0A1H5IQP9-F1
#
_cell.length_a   1.000
_cell.length_b   1.000
_cell.length_c   1.000
_cell.angle_alpha   90.00
_cell.angle_beta   90.00
_cell.angle_gamma   90.00
#
_symmetry.space_group_name_H-M   'P 1'
#
loop_
_entity.id
_entity.type
_entity.pdbx_description
1 polymer ?
#
loop_
_entity_poly.entity_id
_entity_poly.type
_entity_poly.pdbx_seq_one_letter_code
_entity_poly.pdbx_strand_id
1 'polypeptide(L)'
;MSHFDLGRRRVMQAVGAGILLPGLAPAVIASVKDRPQLTDGVQSGDLLGDRAMIWSRSDRPARMVVEWDTRSVFSNPRRFVSPLADQRSDFTARVELTGLPVDQAIFYRVHFEDAQTGVASEPWFGHLRSVPQQRRDIRFVWSGDTVGQGFGINPDIGGMRIYEAMRLRLPDFFIHSGDTIYADGPVPAQLTVEDGRIWRNITTEAKSKVAETLDDYRGNYRYNLMDENVRRFNAEVPQIWQWDDHEVVNNWSPSKQLDERYQVKDINTLVGRARQAWLEYSPMRRQSADGGGRIYRKLSYGPLLDVFVLDMRSYRGPNDDNLGGEKPFMGREQLDWLKRELKASQAQWKVIAADMPIGLGVPDGEVSPGVPRWEAIANNDPGAPQGRELEVAELLGFLRAQQVRNHVWLTADVHYCAAHHYHPDRAAFQDFEPFWEFVAGPLNAGSFGPNPLDKTFGPEVVFQKAPAAQNSSPFAGFQFFGEVQIDGQTAELTVTLRDLDGVSVYQQKLQPA
;
A
#
# COMPACT_ATOMS: atom_id res chain seq x y z
N MET A 1 14.68 3.40 -47.01
CA MET A 1 13.54 2.77 -47.70
C MET A 1 13.81 1.28 -47.83
N SER A 2 13.11 0.45 -47.07
CA SER A 2 12.61 -0.86 -47.55
C SER A 2 11.83 -1.49 -46.40
N HIS A 3 10.51 -1.45 -46.55
CA HIS A 3 9.56 -2.23 -45.77
C HIS A 3 9.89 -3.72 -45.86
N PHE A 4 9.83 -4.44 -44.75
CA PHE A 4 9.74 -5.91 -44.76
C PHE A 4 8.27 -6.30 -44.67
N ASP A 5 7.80 -6.86 -45.77
CA ASP A 5 6.44 -7.30 -46.04
C ASP A 5 6.19 -8.69 -45.43
N LEU A 6 5.03 -8.83 -44.78
CA LEU A 6 4.52 -10.05 -44.15
C LEU A 6 3.66 -10.80 -45.17
N GLY A 7 4.16 -11.88 -45.75
CA GLY A 7 3.29 -12.71 -46.59
C GLY A 7 3.93 -13.94 -47.21
N ARG A 8 3.69 -15.11 -46.59
CA ARG A 8 3.22 -16.37 -47.21
C ARG A 8 3.55 -17.58 -46.34
N ARG A 9 2.57 -18.04 -45.54
CA ARG A 9 2.54 -19.40 -45.01
C ARG A 9 2.14 -20.36 -46.15
N ARG A 10 3.04 -21.26 -46.53
CA ARG A 10 2.70 -22.46 -47.32
C ARG A 10 2.16 -23.52 -46.38
N VAL A 11 0.92 -23.94 -46.61
CA VAL A 11 0.33 -25.14 -46.03
C VAL A 11 0.91 -26.34 -46.77
N MET A 12 1.67 -27.20 -46.07
CA MET A 12 1.93 -28.55 -46.55
C MET A 12 0.95 -29.50 -45.86
N GLN A 13 0.08 -30.12 -46.65
CA GLN A 13 -0.64 -31.32 -46.27
C GLN A 13 0.33 -32.50 -46.39
N ALA A 14 0.66 -33.15 -45.27
CA ALA A 14 1.31 -34.44 -45.25
C ALA A 14 0.29 -35.48 -44.76
N VAL A 15 -0.13 -36.36 -45.66
CA VAL A 15 -0.80 -37.62 -45.34
C VAL A 15 0.29 -38.63 -44.99
N GLY A 16 0.28 -39.14 -43.76
CA GLY A 16 1.26 -40.11 -43.26
C GLY A 16 0.59 -41.16 -42.39
N ALA A 17 0.82 -42.43 -42.73
CA ALA A 17 0.21 -43.64 -42.19
C ALA A 17 0.39 -43.81 -40.67
N GLY A 18 -0.58 -44.52 -40.07
CA GLY A 18 -0.71 -44.67 -38.63
C GLY A 18 0.33 -45.57 -37.97
N ILE A 19 0.76 -45.13 -36.79
CA ILE A 19 1.36 -45.95 -35.74
C ILE A 19 0.41 -45.84 -34.55
N LEU A 20 -0.25 -46.95 -34.19
CA LEU A 20 -1.09 -47.07 -33.01
C LEU A 20 -0.19 -47.10 -31.77
N LEU A 21 0.03 -45.93 -31.16
CA LEU A 21 0.55 -45.81 -29.80
C LEU A 21 -0.60 -45.97 -28.79
N PRO A 22 -0.39 -46.63 -27.65
CA PRO A 22 -1.44 -46.80 -26.64
C PRO A 22 -1.74 -45.45 -25.97
N GLY A 23 -2.97 -44.97 -26.15
CA GLY A 23 -3.76 -44.24 -25.16
C GLY A 23 -3.15 -42.99 -24.53
N LEU A 24 -2.75 -42.00 -25.34
CA LEU A 24 -2.89 -40.61 -24.88
C LEU A 24 -4.34 -40.22 -25.16
N ALA A 25 -5.15 -40.10 -24.11
CA ALA A 25 -6.43 -39.41 -24.23
C ALA A 25 -6.18 -38.07 -24.94
N PRO A 26 -7.00 -37.69 -25.94
CA PRO A 26 -6.82 -36.40 -26.60
C PRO A 26 -6.82 -35.33 -25.51
N ALA A 27 -5.74 -34.56 -25.42
CA ALA A 27 -5.71 -33.38 -24.57
C ALA A 27 -6.81 -32.46 -25.10
N VAL A 28 -7.97 -32.46 -24.44
CA VAL A 28 -9.03 -31.50 -24.71
C VAL A 28 -8.46 -30.17 -24.27
N ILE A 29 -7.89 -29.43 -25.22
CA ILE A 29 -7.51 -28.05 -25.00
C ILE A 29 -8.83 -27.31 -24.83
N ALA A 30 -9.22 -27.09 -23.58
CA ALA A 30 -10.39 -26.27 -23.26
C ALA A 30 -10.26 -24.94 -23.99
N SER A 31 -11.36 -24.51 -24.63
CA SER A 31 -11.41 -23.22 -25.32
C SER A 31 -11.03 -22.11 -24.35
N VAL A 32 -10.39 -21.06 -24.84
CA VAL A 32 -10.00 -19.89 -24.03
C VAL A 32 -11.21 -19.31 -23.27
N LYS A 33 -12.42 -19.43 -23.81
CA LYS A 33 -13.66 -18.97 -23.15
C LYS A 33 -14.08 -19.84 -21.96
N ASP A 34 -13.70 -21.11 -21.95
CA ASP A 34 -14.08 -22.08 -20.92
C ASP A 34 -13.14 -22.02 -19.70
N ARG A 35 -11.99 -21.35 -19.84
CA ARG A 35 -11.01 -21.16 -18.76
C ARG A 35 -11.39 -19.98 -17.87
N PRO A 36 -11.20 -20.08 -16.53
CA PRO A 36 -11.17 -18.91 -15.67
C PRO A 36 -10.10 -17.90 -16.13
N GLN A 37 -10.31 -16.62 -15.84
CA GLN A 37 -9.37 -15.54 -16.16
C GLN A 37 -8.84 -14.86 -14.91
N LEU A 38 -7.54 -14.54 -14.90
CA LEU A 38 -6.89 -13.72 -13.88
C LEU A 38 -6.75 -12.29 -14.41
N THR A 39 -7.78 -11.47 -14.26
CA THR A 39 -7.79 -10.09 -14.79
C THR A 39 -6.90 -9.15 -14.00
N ASP A 40 -6.81 -9.38 -12.68
CA ASP A 40 -6.27 -8.43 -11.70
C ASP A 40 -4.81 -8.74 -11.29
N GLY A 41 -4.17 -9.69 -11.98
CA GLY A 41 -2.82 -10.14 -11.68
C GLY A 41 -2.70 -10.90 -10.36
N VAL A 42 -1.47 -10.97 -9.85
CA VAL A 42 -1.11 -11.63 -8.58
C VAL A 42 -0.41 -10.65 -7.67
N GLN A 43 -0.55 -10.85 -6.37
CA GLN A 43 0.15 -10.08 -5.36
C GLN A 43 0.77 -11.03 -4.33
N SER A 44 1.89 -10.62 -3.74
CA SER A 44 2.43 -11.25 -2.54
C SER A 44 2.49 -10.24 -1.40
N GLY A 45 2.53 -10.69 -0.15
CA GLY A 45 2.55 -9.78 1.00
C GLY A 45 2.78 -10.48 2.34
N ASP A 46 2.86 -9.68 3.40
CA ASP A 46 2.89 -10.15 4.78
C ASP A 46 3.97 -11.24 5.05
N LEU A 47 5.17 -11.00 4.50
CA LEU A 47 6.35 -11.82 4.72
C LEU A 47 6.64 -11.94 6.21
N LEU A 48 6.68 -13.16 6.74
CA LEU A 48 6.95 -13.41 8.15
C LEU A 48 7.61 -14.78 8.33
N GLY A 49 8.88 -14.77 8.76
CA GLY A 49 9.66 -15.99 8.94
C GLY A 49 9.72 -16.83 7.66
N ASP A 50 9.17 -18.04 7.72
CA ASP A 50 9.13 -19.00 6.61
C ASP A 50 7.83 -18.91 5.78
N ARG A 51 7.10 -17.80 5.85
CA ARG A 51 5.76 -17.65 5.27
C ARG A 51 5.59 -16.38 4.45
N ALA A 52 4.70 -16.47 3.46
CA ALA A 52 4.27 -15.35 2.64
C ALA A 52 2.82 -15.54 2.22
N MET A 53 2.06 -14.45 2.14
CA MET A 53 0.72 -14.47 1.56
C MET A 53 0.81 -14.32 0.04
N ILE A 54 -0.01 -15.08 -0.68
CA ILE A 54 -0.24 -14.93 -2.12
C ILE A 54 -1.72 -14.65 -2.31
N TRP A 55 -2.01 -13.66 -3.16
CA TRP A 55 -3.37 -13.22 -3.48
C TRP A 55 -3.56 -13.18 -5.00
N SER A 56 -4.77 -13.50 -5.44
CA SER A 56 -5.21 -13.30 -6.82
C SER A 56 -6.74 -13.26 -6.87
N ARG A 57 -7.30 -12.80 -7.99
CA ARG A 57 -8.74 -12.82 -8.27
C ARG A 57 -9.06 -13.56 -9.57
N SER A 58 -10.18 -14.29 -9.57
CA SER A 58 -10.75 -14.99 -10.73
C SER A 58 -11.97 -14.22 -11.28
N ASP A 59 -12.35 -14.46 -12.53
CA ASP A 59 -13.58 -13.93 -13.13
C ASP A 59 -14.84 -14.75 -12.76
N ARG A 60 -14.67 -15.93 -12.16
CA ARG A 60 -15.74 -16.90 -11.86
C ARG A 60 -15.40 -17.82 -10.67
N PRO A 61 -16.35 -18.62 -10.16
CA PRO A 61 -16.09 -19.56 -9.07
C PRO A 61 -14.96 -20.53 -9.42
N ALA A 62 -13.87 -20.47 -8.67
CA ALA A 62 -12.67 -21.26 -8.94
C ALA A 62 -11.80 -21.41 -7.68
N ARG A 63 -10.86 -22.35 -7.70
CA ARG A 63 -9.84 -22.50 -6.65
C ARG A 63 -8.51 -21.99 -7.17
N MET A 64 -7.88 -21.10 -6.41
CA MET A 64 -6.54 -20.64 -6.71
C MET A 64 -5.54 -21.74 -6.37
N VAL A 65 -4.69 -22.09 -7.32
CA VAL A 65 -3.56 -23.00 -7.15
C VAL A 65 -2.30 -22.18 -7.24
N VAL A 66 -1.47 -22.30 -6.21
CA VAL A 66 -0.15 -21.65 -6.15
C VAL A 66 0.91 -22.72 -6.12
N GLU A 67 1.86 -22.61 -7.03
CA GLU A 67 3.06 -23.43 -7.05
C GLU A 67 4.29 -22.54 -6.89
N TRP A 68 5.21 -22.90 -6.01
CA TRP A 68 6.45 -22.16 -5.83
C TRP A 68 7.69 -23.04 -5.82
N ASP A 69 8.81 -22.51 -6.30
CA ASP A 69 10.15 -23.12 -6.28
C ASP A 69 11.22 -22.02 -6.08
N THR A 70 12.38 -22.41 -5.61
CA THR A 70 13.59 -21.56 -5.56
C THR A 70 14.26 -21.39 -6.93
N ARG A 71 13.77 -22.11 -7.94
CA ARG A 71 14.22 -22.07 -9.33
C ARG A 71 13.07 -21.72 -10.26
N SER A 72 13.28 -20.74 -11.14
CA SER A 72 12.26 -20.27 -12.11
C SER A 72 11.79 -21.32 -13.12
N VAL A 73 12.49 -22.45 -13.25
CA VAL A 73 12.09 -23.58 -14.09
C VAL A 73 11.07 -24.52 -13.44
N PHE A 74 10.71 -24.30 -12.15
CA PHE A 74 9.73 -25.10 -11.40
C PHE A 74 9.96 -26.62 -11.50
N SER A 75 11.20 -27.04 -11.27
CA SER A 75 11.60 -28.46 -11.35
C SER A 75 11.19 -29.30 -10.14
N ASN A 76 10.93 -28.69 -8.97
CA ASN A 76 10.35 -29.37 -7.81
C ASN A 76 9.41 -28.42 -7.06
N PRO A 77 8.28 -28.03 -7.68
CA PRO A 77 7.40 -27.02 -7.13
C PRO A 77 6.63 -27.56 -5.93
N ARG A 78 6.43 -26.71 -4.92
CA ARG A 78 5.52 -26.98 -3.81
C ARG A 78 4.16 -26.37 -4.14
N ARG A 79 3.10 -27.17 -4.04
CA ARG A 79 1.74 -26.80 -4.45
C ARG A 79 0.84 -26.53 -3.24
N PHE A 80 0.08 -25.45 -3.33
CA PHE A 80 -0.93 -25.03 -2.35
C PHE A 80 -2.22 -24.68 -3.09
N VAL A 81 -3.37 -24.85 -2.42
CA VAL A 81 -4.69 -24.57 -3.00
C VAL A 81 -5.52 -23.75 -2.03
N SER A 82 -6.20 -22.73 -2.52
CA SER A 82 -7.09 -21.89 -1.72
C SER A 82 -8.43 -22.59 -1.39
N PRO A 83 -9.17 -22.07 -0.40
CA PRO A 83 -10.63 -22.20 -0.38
C PRO A 83 -11.27 -21.74 -1.70
N LEU A 84 -12.54 -22.07 -1.90
CA LEU A 84 -13.28 -21.63 -3.09
C LEU A 84 -13.35 -20.10 -3.12
N ALA A 85 -12.91 -19.51 -4.23
CA ALA A 85 -13.17 -18.13 -4.55
C ALA A 85 -14.55 -18.05 -5.20
N ASP A 86 -15.46 -17.25 -4.64
CA ASP A 86 -16.83 -17.11 -5.14
C ASP A 86 -17.31 -15.67 -5.00
N GLN A 87 -18.56 -15.41 -5.41
CA GLN A 87 -19.13 -14.06 -5.43
C GLN A 87 -19.11 -13.37 -4.06
N ARG A 88 -19.11 -14.10 -2.94
CA ARG A 88 -19.11 -13.53 -1.59
C ARG A 88 -17.83 -12.77 -1.29
N SER A 89 -16.70 -13.19 -1.86
CA SER A 89 -15.39 -12.52 -1.75
C SER A 89 -15.01 -11.74 -3.01
N ASP A 90 -15.95 -11.51 -3.92
CA ASP A 90 -15.67 -11.00 -5.28
C ASP A 90 -14.58 -11.81 -6.00
N PHE A 91 -14.67 -13.14 -5.84
CA PHE A 91 -13.76 -14.10 -6.47
C PHE A 91 -12.28 -13.89 -6.12
N THR A 92 -11.99 -13.14 -5.07
CA THR A 92 -10.65 -13.02 -4.49
C THR A 92 -10.30 -14.30 -3.74
N ALA A 93 -9.03 -14.70 -3.84
CA ALA A 93 -8.47 -15.86 -3.17
C ALA A 93 -7.14 -15.50 -2.53
N ARG A 94 -6.84 -16.19 -1.42
CA ARG A 94 -5.54 -16.11 -0.76
C ARG A 94 -5.05 -17.49 -0.34
N VAL A 95 -3.74 -17.64 -0.32
CA VAL A 95 -3.02 -18.80 0.22
C VAL A 95 -1.85 -18.28 1.03
N GLU A 96 -1.62 -18.87 2.20
CA GLU A 96 -0.37 -18.70 2.93
C GLU A 96 0.61 -19.79 2.49
N LEU A 97 1.73 -19.39 1.91
CA LEU A 97 2.87 -20.26 1.69
C LEU A 97 3.58 -20.51 3.03
N THR A 98 4.06 -21.73 3.22
CA THR A 98 4.81 -22.12 4.42
C THR A 98 6.07 -22.91 4.06
N GLY A 99 7.02 -22.98 4.99
CA GLY A 99 8.29 -23.68 4.81
C GLY A 99 9.22 -23.02 3.80
N LEU A 100 9.09 -21.71 3.56
CA LEU A 100 10.01 -20.97 2.68
C LEU A 100 11.44 -21.06 3.25
N PRO A 101 12.46 -21.37 2.42
CA PRO A 101 13.84 -21.29 2.86
C PRO A 101 14.20 -19.86 3.25
N VAL A 102 15.18 -19.70 4.12
CA VAL A 102 15.64 -18.38 4.59
C VAL A 102 16.37 -17.64 3.48
N ASP A 103 16.12 -16.32 3.36
CA ASP A 103 16.84 -15.41 2.47
C ASP A 103 17.04 -15.90 1.03
N GLN A 104 15.97 -16.37 0.40
CA GLN A 104 16.03 -17.02 -0.89
C GLN A 104 15.07 -16.36 -1.88
N ALA A 105 15.48 -16.30 -3.15
CA ALA A 105 14.57 -15.95 -4.23
C ALA A 105 13.54 -17.07 -4.40
N ILE A 106 12.27 -16.70 -4.35
CA ILE A 106 11.11 -17.58 -4.48
C ILE A 106 10.36 -17.17 -5.75
N PHE A 107 10.25 -18.09 -6.69
CA PHE A 107 9.42 -17.94 -7.88
C PHE A 107 8.11 -18.65 -7.64
N TYR A 108 6.99 -17.99 -7.92
CA TYR A 108 5.68 -18.60 -7.82
C TYR A 108 4.88 -18.42 -9.10
N ARG A 109 3.98 -19.37 -9.35
CA ARG A 109 2.97 -19.27 -10.41
C ARG A 109 1.59 -19.56 -9.82
N VAL A 110 0.62 -18.80 -10.30
CA VAL A 110 -0.77 -18.87 -9.85
C VAL A 110 -1.66 -19.19 -11.05
N HIS A 111 -2.54 -20.16 -10.91
CA HIS A 111 -3.64 -20.37 -11.84
C HIS A 111 -4.91 -20.68 -11.06
N PHE A 112 -6.06 -20.57 -11.72
CA PHE A 112 -7.34 -20.95 -11.15
C PHE A 112 -7.87 -22.21 -11.83
N GLU A 113 -8.32 -23.17 -11.03
CA GLU A 113 -9.08 -24.34 -11.48
C GLU A 113 -10.58 -24.04 -11.32
N ASP A 114 -11.33 -24.06 -12.41
CA ASP A 114 -12.79 -23.83 -12.41
C ASP A 114 -13.50 -24.80 -11.45
N ALA A 115 -14.42 -24.28 -10.63
CA ALA A 115 -15.03 -25.06 -9.56
C ALA A 115 -15.93 -26.21 -10.06
N GLN A 116 -16.42 -26.15 -11.30
CA GLN A 116 -17.32 -27.17 -11.86
C GLN A 116 -16.59 -28.13 -12.78
N THR A 117 -15.73 -27.60 -13.65
CA THR A 117 -15.10 -28.35 -14.75
C THR A 117 -13.66 -28.77 -14.44
N GLY A 118 -13.02 -28.13 -13.45
CA GLY A 118 -11.60 -28.34 -13.15
C GLY A 118 -10.64 -27.78 -14.21
N VAL A 119 -11.16 -27.08 -15.23
CA VAL A 119 -10.34 -26.46 -16.27
C VAL A 119 -9.47 -25.36 -15.66
N ALA A 120 -8.18 -25.41 -15.95
CA ALA A 120 -7.21 -24.43 -15.48
C ALA A 120 -7.15 -23.18 -16.37
N SER A 121 -6.98 -22.02 -15.75
CA SER A 121 -6.59 -20.78 -16.41
C SER A 121 -5.15 -20.83 -16.94
N GLU A 122 -4.77 -19.84 -17.75
CA GLU A 122 -3.35 -19.55 -17.95
C GLU A 122 -2.70 -19.13 -16.62
N PRO A 123 -1.43 -19.49 -16.38
CA PRO A 123 -0.74 -19.12 -15.16
C PRO A 123 -0.25 -17.67 -15.21
N TRP A 124 -0.29 -16.99 -14.07
CA TRP A 124 0.41 -15.74 -13.83
C TRP A 124 1.63 -15.99 -12.95
N PHE A 125 2.75 -15.34 -13.25
CA PHE A 125 4.02 -15.53 -12.54
C PHE A 125 4.32 -14.38 -11.60
N GLY A 126 4.98 -14.68 -10.50
CA GLY A 126 5.52 -13.68 -9.60
C GLY A 126 6.78 -14.14 -8.89
N HIS A 127 7.35 -13.22 -8.13
CA HIS A 127 8.62 -13.38 -7.44
C HIS A 127 8.56 -12.68 -6.08
N LEU A 128 9.23 -13.26 -5.09
CA LEU A 128 9.51 -12.63 -3.82
C LEU A 128 10.84 -13.11 -3.25
N ARG A 129 11.36 -12.39 -2.25
CA ARG A 129 12.47 -12.87 -1.43
C ARG A 129 11.96 -13.20 -0.03
N SER A 130 12.26 -14.41 0.45
CA SER A 130 11.90 -14.81 1.81
C SER A 130 12.74 -14.07 2.85
N VAL A 131 12.22 -13.99 4.09
CA VAL A 131 12.81 -13.19 5.17
C VAL A 131 14.21 -13.70 5.54
N PRO A 132 15.21 -12.82 5.71
CA PRO A 132 16.53 -13.21 6.18
C PRO A 132 16.56 -13.52 7.68
N GLN A 133 17.45 -14.43 8.10
CA GLN A 133 17.76 -14.66 9.53
C GLN A 133 19.12 -14.10 9.96
N GLN A 134 19.96 -13.73 8.99
CA GLN A 134 21.25 -13.10 9.22
C GLN A 134 21.22 -11.67 8.68
N ARG A 135 22.23 -10.87 9.05
CA ARG A 135 22.37 -9.53 8.48
C ARG A 135 22.65 -9.64 6.99
N ARG A 136 21.97 -8.81 6.20
CA ARG A 136 22.22 -8.57 4.78
C ARG A 136 21.77 -7.16 4.44
N ASP A 137 22.13 -6.70 3.25
CA ASP A 137 21.57 -5.44 2.73
C ASP A 137 20.05 -5.59 2.59
N ILE A 138 19.29 -4.62 3.08
CA ILE A 138 17.83 -4.55 2.94
C ILE A 138 17.51 -3.32 2.11
N ARG A 139 16.59 -3.46 1.15
CA ARG A 139 16.02 -2.33 0.41
C ARG A 139 14.52 -2.44 0.39
N PHE A 140 13.80 -1.39 0.75
CA PHE A 140 12.35 -1.35 0.57
C PHE A 140 11.90 0.05 0.16
N VAL A 141 10.68 0.16 -0.34
CA VAL A 141 10.07 1.43 -0.73
C VAL A 141 8.78 1.67 0.05
N TRP A 142 8.34 2.92 0.17
CA TRP A 142 7.05 3.28 0.76
C TRP A 142 6.42 4.50 0.09
N SER A 143 5.10 4.58 0.10
CA SER A 143 4.30 5.73 -0.35
C SER A 143 2.80 5.51 -0.07
N GLY A 144 1.95 6.51 -0.34
CA GLY A 144 0.48 6.40 -0.39
C GLY A 144 -0.13 7.11 -1.61
N ASP A 145 -1.46 7.26 -1.60
CA ASP A 145 -2.22 8.18 -2.45
C ASP A 145 -2.31 7.76 -3.94
N THR A 146 -3.13 6.73 -4.21
CA THR A 146 -3.30 6.13 -5.55
C THR A 146 -4.68 6.38 -6.16
N VAL A 147 -4.70 7.11 -7.27
CA VAL A 147 -5.89 7.42 -8.07
C VAL A 147 -6.84 8.40 -7.37
N GLY A 148 -6.30 9.54 -6.94
CA GLY A 148 -7.03 10.61 -6.25
C GLY A 148 -7.23 11.88 -7.08
N GLN A 149 -8.13 12.75 -6.61
CA GLN A 149 -8.43 14.08 -7.15
C GLN A 149 -8.66 14.14 -8.69
N GLY A 150 -9.19 13.05 -9.25
CA GLY A 150 -9.50 12.93 -10.67
C GLY A 150 -8.38 12.36 -11.54
N PHE A 151 -7.21 12.07 -11.00
CA PHE A 151 -6.08 11.52 -11.75
C PHE A 151 -6.04 9.99 -11.65
N GLY A 152 -6.57 9.31 -12.65
CA GLY A 152 -6.55 7.85 -12.77
C GLY A 152 -5.46 7.34 -13.73
N ILE A 153 -5.75 6.20 -14.36
CA ILE A 153 -4.84 5.54 -15.30
C ILE A 153 -4.81 6.31 -16.61
N ASN A 154 -3.65 6.90 -16.94
CA ASN A 154 -3.46 7.62 -18.18
C ASN A 154 -2.68 6.80 -19.22
N PRO A 155 -3.35 6.22 -20.24
CA PRO A 155 -2.70 5.38 -21.23
C PRO A 155 -1.75 6.18 -22.15
N ASP A 156 -1.95 7.50 -22.31
CA ASP A 156 -1.11 8.34 -23.17
C ASP A 156 0.34 8.43 -22.66
N ILE A 157 0.56 8.15 -21.38
CA ILE A 157 1.89 8.08 -20.76
C ILE A 157 2.27 6.66 -20.29
N GLY A 158 1.54 5.63 -20.71
CA GLY A 158 1.81 4.26 -20.30
C GLY A 158 1.30 3.89 -18.90
N GLY A 159 0.29 4.61 -18.38
CA GLY A 159 -0.37 4.33 -17.10
C GLY A 159 0.32 4.96 -15.90
N MET A 160 0.19 4.31 -14.74
CA MET A 160 0.77 4.76 -13.46
C MET A 160 2.26 4.40 -13.36
N ARG A 161 3.09 5.13 -14.11
CA ARG A 161 4.54 4.84 -14.27
C ARG A 161 5.36 4.81 -12.97
N ILE A 162 4.90 5.46 -11.89
CA ILE A 162 5.63 5.46 -10.61
C ILE A 162 5.85 4.04 -10.07
N TYR A 163 4.88 3.13 -10.29
CA TYR A 163 5.00 1.73 -9.87
C TYR A 163 6.12 1.01 -10.61
N GLU A 164 6.36 1.35 -11.88
CA GLU A 164 7.51 0.84 -12.62
C GLU A 164 8.82 1.42 -12.09
N ALA A 165 8.86 2.73 -11.79
CA ALA A 165 10.02 3.36 -11.18
C ALA A 165 10.40 2.71 -9.84
N MET A 166 9.41 2.41 -8.98
CA MET A 166 9.58 1.65 -7.74
C MET A 166 10.06 0.22 -8.00
N ARG A 167 9.43 -0.51 -8.94
CA ARG A 167 9.80 -1.90 -9.29
C ARG A 167 11.27 -2.01 -9.69
N LEU A 168 11.75 -1.07 -10.51
CA LEU A 168 13.13 -1.02 -10.99
C LEU A 168 14.17 -0.71 -9.90
N ARG A 169 13.74 -0.36 -8.68
CA ARG A 169 14.62 -0.27 -7.50
C ARG A 169 14.99 -1.63 -6.93
N LEU A 170 14.29 -2.69 -7.35
CA LEU A 170 14.41 -4.05 -6.85
C LEU A 170 14.24 -4.12 -5.32
N PRO A 171 13.15 -3.56 -4.77
CA PRO A 171 12.90 -3.60 -3.34
C PRO A 171 12.52 -5.02 -2.87
N ASP A 172 12.86 -5.32 -1.63
CA ASP A 172 12.48 -6.54 -0.92
C ASP A 172 10.99 -6.58 -0.60
N PHE A 173 10.37 -5.40 -0.39
CA PHE A 173 8.94 -5.20 -0.19
C PHE A 173 8.58 -3.72 -0.35
N PHE A 174 7.28 -3.42 -0.36
CA PHE A 174 6.70 -2.08 -0.39
C PHE A 174 5.70 -1.89 0.75
N ILE A 175 5.77 -0.73 1.41
CA ILE A 175 4.78 -0.30 2.39
C ILE A 175 3.82 0.67 1.70
N HIS A 176 2.55 0.30 1.59
CA HIS A 176 1.49 1.18 1.13
C HIS A 176 0.84 1.83 2.36
N SER A 177 1.11 3.11 2.59
CA SER A 177 0.70 3.85 3.79
C SER A 177 -0.76 4.33 3.75
N GLY A 178 -1.64 3.58 3.08
CA GLY A 178 -3.05 3.97 2.88
C GLY A 178 -3.30 4.73 1.58
N ASP A 179 -4.56 5.12 1.37
CA ASP A 179 -5.07 5.66 0.10
C ASP A 179 -4.73 4.76 -1.10
N THR A 180 -4.87 3.46 -0.89
CA THR A 180 -4.70 2.43 -1.91
C THR A 180 -5.75 2.57 -3.02
N ILE A 181 -6.88 3.20 -2.68
CA ILE A 181 -7.91 3.66 -3.60
C ILE A 181 -8.43 5.02 -3.11
N TYR A 182 -9.05 5.78 -4.02
CA TYR A 182 -10.00 6.83 -3.67
C TYR A 182 -11.41 6.37 -3.98
N ALA A 183 -12.18 6.07 -2.94
CA ALA A 183 -13.56 5.60 -3.05
C ALA A 183 -14.57 6.75 -3.20
N ASP A 184 -14.15 7.99 -3.02
CA ASP A 184 -14.97 9.18 -2.83
C ASP A 184 -14.70 10.29 -3.86
N GLY A 185 -13.76 10.06 -4.77
CA GLY A 185 -13.43 10.95 -5.88
C GLY A 185 -13.75 10.32 -7.24
N PRO A 186 -14.72 10.85 -8.00
CA PRO A 186 -14.90 10.45 -9.39
C PRO A 186 -13.66 10.75 -10.25
N VAL A 187 -13.36 9.87 -11.20
CA VAL A 187 -12.29 10.05 -12.19
C VAL A 187 -12.95 10.41 -13.53
N PRO A 188 -12.95 11.70 -13.93
CA PRO A 188 -13.52 12.10 -15.21
C PRO A 188 -12.67 11.59 -16.36
N ALA A 189 -13.26 11.39 -17.54
CA ALA A 189 -12.54 10.89 -18.70
C ALA A 189 -11.36 11.79 -19.12
N GLN A 190 -11.49 13.10 -18.90
CA GLN A 190 -10.46 14.08 -19.22
C GLN A 190 -10.44 15.22 -18.20
N LEU A 191 -9.25 15.75 -17.93
CA LEU A 191 -9.04 17.01 -17.20
C LEU A 191 -8.15 17.93 -18.04
N THR A 192 -8.45 19.23 -18.01
CA THR A 192 -7.48 20.25 -18.45
C THR A 192 -6.60 20.58 -17.27
N VAL A 193 -5.29 20.44 -17.45
CA VAL A 193 -4.28 20.59 -16.40
C VAL A 193 -3.31 21.72 -16.76
N GLU A 194 -2.14 21.77 -16.12
CA GLU A 194 -1.14 22.80 -16.31
C GLU A 194 -0.82 23.02 -17.79
N ASP A 195 -0.62 24.28 -18.18
CA ASP A 195 -0.32 24.73 -19.54
C ASP A 195 -1.35 24.30 -20.61
N GLY A 196 -2.60 24.07 -20.20
CA GLY A 196 -3.68 23.65 -21.10
C GLY A 196 -3.54 22.23 -21.63
N ARG A 197 -2.66 21.42 -21.03
CA ARG A 197 -2.50 20.01 -21.37
C ARG A 197 -3.75 19.23 -20.96
N ILE A 198 -3.97 18.10 -21.62
CA ILE A 198 -5.09 17.20 -21.32
C ILE A 198 -4.57 15.94 -20.64
N TRP A 199 -5.06 15.67 -19.43
CA TRP A 199 -4.94 14.37 -18.79
C TRP A 199 -6.11 13.48 -19.23
N ARG A 200 -5.85 12.28 -19.73
CA ARG A 200 -6.90 11.34 -20.17
C ARG A 200 -6.91 10.12 -19.26
N ASN A 201 -8.07 9.79 -18.73
CA ASN A 201 -8.25 8.63 -17.88
C ASN A 201 -8.94 7.50 -18.63
N ILE A 202 -8.54 6.27 -18.33
CA ILE A 202 -9.47 5.14 -18.40
C ILE A 202 -10.57 5.38 -17.36
N THR A 203 -11.82 5.07 -17.68
CA THR A 203 -12.96 5.23 -16.76
C THR A 203 -13.72 3.93 -16.58
N THR A 204 -14.30 3.73 -15.40
CA THR A 204 -15.21 2.64 -15.07
C THR A 204 -16.43 3.17 -14.34
N GLU A 205 -17.50 2.39 -14.24
CA GLU A 205 -18.69 2.77 -13.48
C GLU A 205 -18.36 3.08 -12.01
N ALA A 206 -17.53 2.25 -11.36
CA ALA A 206 -17.11 2.46 -9.98
C ALA A 206 -16.31 3.76 -9.76
N LYS A 207 -15.72 4.33 -10.81
CA LYS A 207 -15.01 5.61 -10.79
C LYS A 207 -15.86 6.79 -11.30
N SER A 208 -17.14 6.59 -11.58
CA SER A 208 -18.04 7.67 -12.06
C SER A 208 -18.75 8.43 -10.94
N LYS A 209 -18.68 7.94 -9.71
CA LYS A 209 -19.41 8.43 -8.53
C LYS A 209 -18.65 8.11 -7.25
N VAL A 210 -19.15 8.62 -6.13
CA VAL A 210 -18.74 8.15 -4.80
C VAL A 210 -19.18 6.70 -4.56
N ALA A 211 -18.39 5.93 -3.82
CA ALA A 211 -18.70 4.57 -3.46
C ALA A 211 -19.69 4.54 -2.29
N GLU A 212 -20.76 3.78 -2.46
CA GLU A 212 -21.76 3.59 -1.41
C GLU A 212 -22.02 2.11 -1.17
N THR A 213 -22.03 1.30 -2.23
CA THR A 213 -22.24 -0.14 -2.17
C THR A 213 -20.91 -0.90 -2.07
N LEU A 214 -20.97 -2.13 -1.58
CA LEU A 214 -19.79 -3.01 -1.54
C LEU A 214 -19.16 -3.21 -2.94
N ASP A 215 -19.97 -3.29 -4.00
CA ASP A 215 -19.45 -3.43 -5.37
C ASP A 215 -18.79 -2.14 -5.87
N ASP A 216 -19.25 -0.96 -5.45
CA ASP A 216 -18.57 0.30 -5.75
C ASP A 216 -17.15 0.30 -5.13
N TYR A 217 -17.03 -0.08 -3.84
CA TYR A 217 -15.72 -0.19 -3.18
C TYR A 217 -14.81 -1.23 -3.86
N ARG A 218 -15.33 -2.43 -4.17
CA ARG A 218 -14.59 -3.46 -4.92
C ARG A 218 -14.16 -2.97 -6.31
N GLY A 219 -15.04 -2.24 -6.99
CA GLY A 219 -14.77 -1.63 -8.29
C GLY A 219 -13.61 -0.62 -8.28
N ASN A 220 -13.42 0.10 -7.16
CA ASN A 220 -12.29 1.00 -6.98
C ASN A 220 -10.95 0.25 -6.91
N TYR A 221 -10.88 -0.90 -6.23
CA TYR A 221 -9.67 -1.73 -6.23
C TYR A 221 -9.41 -2.37 -7.60
N ARG A 222 -10.46 -2.91 -8.25
CA ARG A 222 -10.36 -3.48 -9.62
C ARG A 222 -9.83 -2.45 -10.61
N TYR A 223 -10.26 -1.18 -10.49
CA TYR A 223 -9.77 -0.10 -11.35
C TYR A 223 -8.25 0.02 -11.30
N ASN A 224 -7.66 0.09 -10.11
CA ASN A 224 -6.20 0.23 -9.96
C ASN A 224 -5.46 -0.98 -10.53
N LEU A 225 -6.04 -2.18 -10.43
CA LEU A 225 -5.49 -3.44 -10.97
C LEU A 225 -5.66 -3.58 -12.49
N MET A 226 -6.33 -2.66 -13.18
CA MET A 226 -6.32 -2.59 -14.65
C MET A 226 -4.96 -2.10 -15.18
N ASP A 227 -4.21 -1.33 -14.38
CA ASP A 227 -2.92 -0.77 -14.79
C ASP A 227 -1.83 -1.85 -14.91
N GLU A 228 -1.06 -1.79 -15.98
CA GLU A 228 0.01 -2.76 -16.22
C GLU A 228 1.21 -2.56 -15.28
N ASN A 229 1.56 -1.32 -14.91
CA ASN A 229 2.68 -1.06 -14.01
C ASN A 229 2.35 -1.56 -12.61
N VAL A 230 1.12 -1.33 -12.13
CA VAL A 230 0.64 -1.88 -10.85
C VAL A 230 0.70 -3.40 -10.84
N ARG A 231 0.17 -4.08 -11.86
CA ARG A 231 0.19 -5.55 -11.92
C ARG A 231 1.60 -6.12 -11.98
N ARG A 232 2.53 -5.49 -12.72
CA ARG A 232 3.95 -5.90 -12.76
C ARG A 232 4.64 -5.69 -11.41
N PHE A 233 4.42 -4.54 -10.78
CA PHE A 233 4.96 -4.22 -9.46
C PHE A 233 4.48 -5.22 -8.42
N ASN A 234 3.17 -5.46 -8.33
CA ASN A 234 2.58 -6.38 -7.37
C ASN A 234 3.02 -7.84 -7.55
N ALA A 235 3.32 -8.25 -8.79
CA ALA A 235 3.80 -9.60 -9.08
C ALA A 235 5.26 -9.84 -8.60
N GLU A 236 6.06 -8.79 -8.42
CA GLU A 236 7.50 -8.90 -8.11
C GLU A 236 7.89 -8.33 -6.74
N VAL A 237 7.06 -7.44 -6.18
CA VAL A 237 7.32 -6.72 -4.94
C VAL A 237 6.26 -7.09 -3.90
N PRO A 238 6.64 -7.75 -2.80
CA PRO A 238 5.75 -8.02 -1.69
C PRO A 238 5.15 -6.75 -1.09
N GLN A 239 3.86 -6.77 -0.79
CA GLN A 239 3.09 -5.63 -0.35
C GLN A 239 2.81 -5.70 1.17
N ILE A 240 2.96 -4.58 1.87
CA ILE A 240 2.56 -4.38 3.25
C ILE A 240 1.56 -3.23 3.26
N TRP A 241 0.27 -3.54 3.36
CA TRP A 241 -0.77 -2.52 3.31
C TRP A 241 -1.15 -1.99 4.69
N GLN A 242 -1.39 -0.69 4.72
CA GLN A 242 -2.22 0.06 5.65
C GLN A 242 -3.49 0.52 4.93
N TRP A 243 -4.43 1.07 5.68
CA TRP A 243 -5.47 1.91 5.11
C TRP A 243 -5.36 3.30 5.71
N ASP A 244 -5.91 4.26 5.00
CA ASP A 244 -6.12 5.63 5.45
C ASP A 244 -7.61 5.97 5.17
N ASP A 245 -7.97 7.24 5.01
CA ASP A 245 -9.36 7.63 4.91
C ASP A 245 -10.02 7.34 3.57
N HIS A 246 -9.31 7.49 2.45
CA HIS A 246 -9.91 7.39 1.12
C HIS A 246 -10.28 5.96 0.70
N GLU A 247 -9.86 4.95 1.47
CA GLU A 247 -10.48 3.63 1.44
C GLU A 247 -12.00 3.66 1.75
N VAL A 248 -12.45 4.66 2.51
CA VAL A 248 -13.86 4.89 2.89
C VAL A 248 -14.40 6.18 2.26
N VAL A 249 -13.85 7.33 2.69
CA VAL A 249 -14.16 8.71 2.29
C VAL A 249 -13.19 9.66 2.99
N ASN A 250 -12.75 10.73 2.30
CA ASN A 250 -11.86 11.79 2.80
C ASN A 250 -12.17 12.17 4.27
N ASN A 251 -11.15 12.24 5.10
CA ASN A 251 -11.17 12.60 6.53
C ASN A 251 -12.19 11.79 7.35
N TRP A 252 -12.39 10.51 7.06
CA TRP A 252 -13.38 9.74 7.81
C TRP A 252 -12.97 9.61 9.29
N SER A 253 -13.96 9.90 10.13
CA SER A 253 -13.99 9.64 11.57
C SER A 253 -15.43 9.29 11.96
N PRO A 254 -15.69 8.83 13.21
CA PRO A 254 -17.05 8.55 13.67
C PRO A 254 -18.03 9.73 13.57
N SER A 255 -17.54 10.97 13.47
CA SER A 255 -18.35 12.19 13.32
C SER A 255 -18.49 12.68 11.87
N LYS A 256 -18.01 11.93 10.87
CA LYS A 256 -18.04 12.37 9.48
C LYS A 256 -19.47 12.67 9.02
N GLN A 257 -19.66 13.87 8.50
CA GLN A 257 -20.89 14.25 7.81
C GLN A 257 -20.68 14.11 6.30
N LEU A 258 -21.54 13.33 5.66
CA LEU A 258 -21.45 13.03 4.22
C LEU A 258 -22.21 14.08 3.40
N ASP A 259 -21.52 14.67 2.42
CA ASP A 259 -22.08 15.68 1.52
C ASP A 259 -23.19 15.10 0.61
N GLU A 260 -23.82 15.97 -0.17
CA GLU A 260 -24.97 15.66 -1.04
C GLU A 260 -24.73 14.57 -2.10
N ARG A 261 -23.46 14.23 -2.41
CA ARG A 261 -23.13 13.15 -3.36
C ARG A 261 -23.53 11.78 -2.83
N TYR A 262 -23.65 11.63 -1.51
CA TYR A 262 -23.98 10.39 -0.83
C TYR A 262 -25.48 10.30 -0.52
N GLN A 263 -26.10 9.17 -0.89
CA GLN A 263 -27.45 8.80 -0.48
C GLN A 263 -27.45 8.10 0.89
N VAL A 264 -26.47 7.23 1.14
CA VAL A 264 -26.20 6.60 2.43
C VAL A 264 -25.53 7.65 3.32
N LYS A 265 -26.21 8.08 4.38
CA LYS A 265 -25.70 9.10 5.31
C LYS A 265 -25.07 8.55 6.58
N ASP A 266 -25.20 7.25 6.83
CA ASP A 266 -24.54 6.59 7.97
C ASP A 266 -23.12 6.19 7.58
N ILE A 267 -22.13 6.86 8.19
CA ILE A 267 -20.72 6.58 7.96
C ILE A 267 -20.35 5.14 8.35
N ASN A 268 -20.95 4.56 9.38
CA ASN A 268 -20.60 3.21 9.83
C ASN A 268 -20.97 2.14 8.79
N THR A 269 -22.08 2.35 8.09
CA THR A 269 -22.47 1.51 6.95
C THR A 269 -21.43 1.55 5.83
N LEU A 270 -20.89 2.73 5.52
CA LEU A 270 -19.83 2.87 4.50
C LEU A 270 -18.53 2.21 4.96
N VAL A 271 -18.10 2.47 6.19
CA VAL A 271 -16.90 1.85 6.80
C VAL A 271 -16.98 0.33 6.76
N GLY A 272 -18.13 -0.26 7.09
CA GLY A 272 -18.32 -1.71 7.06
C GLY A 272 -18.12 -2.31 5.65
N ARG A 273 -18.64 -1.64 4.61
CA ARG A 273 -18.50 -2.05 3.21
C ARG A 273 -17.08 -1.85 2.70
N ALA A 274 -16.49 -0.69 2.97
CA ALA A 274 -15.12 -0.35 2.63
C ALA A 274 -14.12 -1.32 3.25
N ARG A 275 -14.26 -1.61 4.56
CA ARG A 275 -13.39 -2.56 5.28
C ARG A 275 -13.49 -3.96 4.71
N GLN A 276 -14.69 -4.42 4.34
CA GLN A 276 -14.84 -5.71 3.70
C GLN A 276 -14.07 -5.76 2.37
N ALA A 277 -14.23 -4.75 1.51
CA ALA A 277 -13.50 -4.66 0.25
C ALA A 277 -11.98 -4.57 0.46
N TRP A 278 -11.49 -3.70 1.36
CA TRP A 278 -10.07 -3.59 1.67
C TRP A 278 -9.49 -4.93 2.11
N LEU A 279 -10.15 -5.63 3.03
CA LEU A 279 -9.70 -6.93 3.49
C LEU A 279 -9.71 -7.97 2.35
N GLU A 280 -10.65 -7.89 1.40
CA GLU A 280 -10.74 -8.80 0.25
C GLU A 280 -9.57 -8.61 -0.72
N TYR A 281 -9.16 -7.37 -0.96
CA TYR A 281 -8.13 -7.00 -1.94
C TYR A 281 -6.70 -6.91 -1.37
N SER A 282 -6.57 -6.74 -0.05
CA SER A 282 -5.27 -6.69 0.63
C SER A 282 -4.59 -8.07 0.65
N PRO A 283 -3.33 -8.19 0.19
CA PRO A 283 -2.52 -9.42 0.28
C PRO A 283 -1.97 -9.66 1.70
N MET A 284 -2.77 -9.37 2.72
CA MET A 284 -2.45 -9.48 4.13
C MET A 284 -2.95 -10.81 4.73
N ARG A 285 -2.25 -11.28 5.76
CA ARG A 285 -2.65 -12.42 6.57
C ARG A 285 -3.81 -12.04 7.48
N ARG A 286 -4.89 -12.81 7.45
CA ARG A 286 -6.02 -12.66 8.39
C ARG A 286 -5.86 -13.63 9.56
N GLN A 287 -5.85 -13.13 10.79
CA GLN A 287 -5.72 -13.98 11.98
C GLN A 287 -7.06 -14.17 12.68
N SER A 288 -7.52 -15.41 12.82
CA SER A 288 -8.81 -15.66 13.50
C SER A 288 -8.84 -15.12 14.93
N ALA A 289 -7.68 -15.05 15.61
CA ALA A 289 -7.56 -14.56 16.98
C ALA A 289 -7.92 -13.07 17.15
N ASP A 290 -7.85 -12.27 16.09
CA ASP A 290 -8.21 -10.84 16.11
C ASP A 290 -9.55 -10.55 15.40
N GLY A 291 -10.36 -11.58 15.15
CA GLY A 291 -11.56 -11.48 14.34
C GLY A 291 -11.29 -11.44 12.83
N GLY A 292 -10.04 -11.64 12.40
CA GLY A 292 -9.65 -11.83 11.00
C GLY A 292 -9.49 -10.53 10.23
N GLY A 293 -9.36 -9.40 10.92
CA GLY A 293 -9.46 -8.09 10.29
C GLY A 293 -8.60 -7.01 10.90
N ARG A 294 -7.74 -7.29 11.89
CA ARG A 294 -6.85 -6.26 12.45
C ARG A 294 -5.78 -5.85 11.44
N ILE A 295 -5.55 -4.54 11.31
CA ILE A 295 -4.61 -3.96 10.36
C ILE A 295 -3.24 -3.76 11.01
N TYR A 296 -3.21 -3.19 12.21
CA TYR A 296 -1.95 -2.97 12.92
C TYR A 296 -1.26 -4.29 13.26
N ARG A 297 0.04 -4.38 12.95
CA ARG A 297 0.84 -5.60 13.10
C ARG A 297 2.33 -5.30 13.03
N LYS A 298 3.14 -6.25 13.49
CA LYS A 298 4.59 -6.19 13.42
C LYS A 298 5.10 -7.22 12.41
N LEU A 299 5.99 -6.80 11.53
CA LEU A 299 6.70 -7.67 10.58
C LEU A 299 8.19 -7.59 10.85
N SER A 300 8.78 -8.71 11.27
CA SER A 300 10.22 -8.81 11.51
C SER A 300 10.93 -9.25 10.24
N TYR A 301 11.95 -8.49 9.83
CA TYR A 301 12.73 -8.72 8.62
C TYR A 301 14.22 -8.93 8.95
N GLY A 302 14.51 -10.07 9.57
CA GLY A 302 15.83 -10.41 10.08
C GLY A 302 16.28 -9.53 11.26
N PRO A 303 17.58 -9.54 11.61
CA PRO A 303 18.09 -8.82 12.78
C PRO A 303 18.20 -7.29 12.59
N LEU A 304 18.03 -6.78 11.37
CA LEU A 304 18.24 -5.37 11.07
C LEU A 304 16.96 -4.54 11.11
N LEU A 305 15.79 -5.14 10.88
CA LEU A 305 14.57 -4.38 10.66
C LEU A 305 13.36 -5.04 11.29
N ASP A 306 12.64 -4.28 12.10
CA ASP A 306 11.25 -4.52 12.43
C ASP A 306 10.39 -3.38 11.84
N VAL A 307 9.31 -3.74 11.16
CA VAL A 307 8.29 -2.81 10.66
C VAL A 307 7.05 -2.90 11.55
N PHE A 308 6.65 -1.77 12.14
CA PHE A 308 5.46 -1.60 12.95
C PHE A 308 4.42 -0.88 12.11
N VAL A 309 3.44 -1.65 11.63
CA VAL A 309 2.36 -1.15 10.79
C VAL A 309 1.24 -0.68 11.71
N LEU A 310 0.86 0.60 11.61
CA LEU A 310 -0.20 1.21 12.42
C LEU A 310 -1.55 1.21 11.69
N ASP A 311 -2.61 1.45 12.45
CA ASP A 311 -3.96 1.77 11.98
C ASP A 311 -4.42 3.02 12.75
N MET A 312 -4.38 4.20 12.12
CA MET A 312 -4.75 5.46 12.77
C MET A 312 -6.16 5.91 12.38
N ARG A 313 -6.98 4.98 11.87
CA ARG A 313 -8.37 5.23 11.47
C ARG A 313 -9.40 4.39 12.23
N SER A 314 -9.18 3.11 12.45
CA SER A 314 -10.18 2.21 13.06
C SER A 314 -10.55 2.59 14.50
N TYR A 315 -9.63 3.24 15.23
CA TYR A 315 -9.68 3.37 16.69
C TYR A 315 -9.73 4.83 17.18
N ARG A 316 -9.77 5.78 16.25
CA ARG A 316 -9.78 7.21 16.56
C ARG A 316 -11.15 7.70 17.04
N GLY A 317 -11.12 8.80 17.79
CA GLY A 317 -12.29 9.59 18.11
C GLY A 317 -12.81 10.44 16.94
N PRO A 318 -13.88 11.21 17.16
CA PRO A 318 -14.42 12.14 16.17
C PRO A 318 -13.41 13.21 15.76
N ASN A 319 -13.59 13.79 14.56
CA ASN A 319 -12.95 15.04 14.17
C ASN A 319 -13.62 16.23 14.84
N ASP A 320 -12.85 16.93 15.67
CA ASP A 320 -13.27 18.10 16.44
C ASP A 320 -12.12 19.14 16.50
N ASP A 321 -12.14 20.04 17.48
CA ASP A 321 -11.11 21.07 17.67
C ASP A 321 -9.74 20.52 18.11
N ASN A 322 -9.64 19.23 18.44
CA ASN A 322 -8.44 18.54 18.88
C ASN A 322 -7.70 19.20 20.07
N LEU A 323 -8.42 19.92 20.94
CA LEU A 323 -7.87 20.58 22.14
C LEU A 323 -8.34 19.92 23.45
N GLY A 324 -7.65 20.24 24.55
CA GLY A 324 -7.98 19.75 25.88
C GLY A 324 -7.42 18.36 26.20
N GLY A 325 -8.22 17.54 26.91
CA GLY A 325 -7.81 16.22 27.39
C GLY A 325 -7.58 15.18 26.28
N GLU A 326 -7.12 13.99 26.66
CA GLU A 326 -6.79 12.92 25.72
C GLU A 326 -7.96 12.56 24.80
N LYS A 327 -7.69 12.57 23.49
CA LYS A 327 -8.62 12.12 22.44
C LYS A 327 -8.01 10.91 21.72
N PRO A 328 -8.74 9.80 21.57
CA PRO A 328 -8.20 8.61 20.91
C PRO A 328 -7.80 8.88 19.46
N PHE A 329 -6.67 8.32 19.04
CA PHE A 329 -6.25 8.32 17.63
C PHE A 329 -5.88 6.91 17.15
N MET A 330 -4.79 6.35 17.70
CA MET A 330 -4.47 4.93 17.59
C MET A 330 -5.35 4.09 18.51
N GLY A 331 -5.85 4.69 19.59
CA GLY A 331 -6.63 3.99 20.61
C GLY A 331 -5.76 3.17 21.56
N ARG A 332 -6.29 2.95 22.76
CA ARG A 332 -5.53 2.41 23.89
C ARG A 332 -4.89 1.05 23.64
N GLU A 333 -5.63 0.12 23.04
CA GLU A 333 -5.13 -1.24 22.78
C GLU A 333 -3.94 -1.26 21.82
N GLN A 334 -4.02 -0.49 20.72
CA GLN A 334 -2.93 -0.37 19.75
C GLN A 334 -1.73 0.36 20.36
N LEU A 335 -1.95 1.43 21.12
CA LEU A 335 -0.88 2.17 21.79
C LEU A 335 -0.12 1.29 22.80
N ASP A 336 -0.82 0.48 23.59
CA ASP A 336 -0.21 -0.47 24.52
C ASP A 336 0.48 -1.63 23.81
N TRP A 337 -0.09 -2.13 22.70
CA TRP A 337 0.57 -3.08 21.82
C TRP A 337 1.87 -2.50 21.25
N LEU A 338 1.85 -1.28 20.72
CA LEU A 338 3.00 -0.64 20.08
C LEU A 338 4.14 -0.46 21.09
N LYS A 339 3.86 0.07 22.28
CA LYS A 339 4.84 0.20 23.38
C LYS A 339 5.47 -1.15 23.73
N ARG A 340 4.66 -2.21 23.87
CA ARG A 340 5.16 -3.56 24.20
C ARG A 340 6.05 -4.11 23.09
N GLU A 341 5.61 -4.05 21.83
CA GLU A 341 6.36 -4.62 20.71
C GLU A 341 7.65 -3.84 20.40
N LEU A 342 7.64 -2.50 20.52
CA LEU A 342 8.82 -1.65 20.38
C LEU A 342 9.86 -1.94 21.46
N LYS A 343 9.41 -2.10 22.71
CA LYS A 343 10.28 -2.49 23.83
C LYS A 343 10.85 -3.90 23.66
N ALA A 344 10.07 -4.84 23.12
CA ALA A 344 10.50 -6.22 22.91
C ALA A 344 11.44 -6.38 21.71
N SER A 345 11.40 -5.47 20.74
CA SER A 345 12.18 -5.53 19.50
C SER A 345 13.68 -5.49 19.75
N GLN A 346 14.37 -6.50 19.18
CA GLN A 346 15.83 -6.60 19.15
C GLN A 346 16.41 -6.21 17.78
N ALA A 347 15.56 -5.77 16.84
CA ALA A 347 16.03 -5.32 15.53
C ALA A 347 16.81 -4.01 15.65
N GLN A 348 17.83 -3.85 14.80
CA GLN A 348 18.62 -2.62 14.74
C GLN A 348 17.73 -1.40 14.50
N TRP A 349 16.88 -1.44 13.49
CA TRP A 349 15.96 -0.37 13.11
C TRP A 349 14.51 -0.78 13.38
N LYS A 350 13.74 0.19 13.88
CA LYS A 350 12.31 0.09 14.19
C LYS A 350 11.57 1.09 13.31
N VAL A 351 11.08 0.64 12.16
CA VAL A 351 10.34 1.49 11.23
C VAL A 351 8.89 1.51 11.67
N ILE A 352 8.38 2.68 12.04
CA ILE A 352 6.98 2.91 12.36
C ILE A 352 6.32 3.42 11.08
N ALA A 353 5.54 2.56 10.42
CA ALA A 353 4.75 2.92 9.26
C ALA A 353 3.41 3.49 9.76
N ALA A 354 3.16 4.75 9.49
CA ALA A 354 1.97 5.48 9.91
C ALA A 354 1.26 6.00 8.67
N ASP A 355 -0.08 5.90 8.64
CA ASP A 355 -0.86 6.39 7.51
C ASP A 355 -0.74 7.93 7.40
N MET A 356 -0.78 8.65 8.53
CA MET A 356 -0.67 10.11 8.57
C MET A 356 0.60 10.65 9.26
N PRO A 357 1.06 11.87 8.91
CA PRO A 357 2.13 12.57 9.63
C PRO A 357 1.80 12.98 11.06
N ILE A 358 2.84 13.07 11.90
CA ILE A 358 2.74 13.34 13.34
C ILE A 358 2.51 14.82 13.62
N GLY A 359 3.32 15.68 12.99
CA GLY A 359 3.41 17.10 13.35
C GLY A 359 2.78 18.06 12.35
N LEU A 360 2.12 17.55 11.29
CA LEU A 360 1.50 18.40 10.28
C LEU A 360 0.03 18.66 10.60
N GLY A 361 -0.38 19.92 10.54
CA GLY A 361 -1.78 20.29 10.66
C GLY A 361 -2.54 19.93 9.37
N VAL A 362 -3.51 19.01 9.47
CA VAL A 362 -4.44 18.68 8.38
C VAL A 362 -5.85 19.14 8.79
N PRO A 363 -6.41 20.20 8.17
CA PRO A 363 -7.72 20.73 8.53
C PRO A 363 -8.88 19.89 7.95
N ASP A 364 -10.02 19.87 8.65
CA ASP A 364 -11.28 19.21 8.24
C ASP A 364 -12.49 20.17 8.34
N GLY A 365 -12.27 21.42 7.94
CA GLY A 365 -13.25 22.50 8.02
C GLY A 365 -13.38 23.06 9.44
N GLU A 366 -14.61 23.33 9.88
CA GLU A 366 -14.89 23.95 11.17
C GLU A 366 -15.92 23.16 11.99
N VAL A 367 -15.73 23.10 13.31
CA VAL A 367 -16.71 22.55 14.27
C VAL A 367 -17.88 23.52 14.45
N SER A 368 -17.56 24.81 14.53
CA SER A 368 -18.47 25.95 14.57
C SER A 368 -17.77 27.16 13.96
N PRO A 369 -18.47 28.26 13.58
CA PRO A 369 -17.85 29.39 12.90
C PRO A 369 -16.60 29.90 13.63
N GLY A 370 -15.44 29.82 12.97
CA GLY A 370 -14.14 30.24 13.51
C GLY A 370 -13.46 29.25 14.47
N VAL A 371 -13.99 28.04 14.64
CA VAL A 371 -13.36 26.95 15.40
C VAL A 371 -12.93 25.85 14.43
N PRO A 372 -11.62 25.77 14.10
CA PRO A 372 -11.11 24.75 13.19
C PRO A 372 -11.42 23.34 13.66
N ARG A 373 -11.72 22.46 12.71
CA ARG A 373 -11.77 21.01 12.91
C ARG A 373 -10.49 20.40 12.38
N TRP A 374 -9.92 19.44 13.11
CA TRP A 374 -8.66 18.79 12.74
C TRP A 374 -8.84 17.32 12.39
N GLU A 375 -8.17 16.92 11.31
CA GLU A 375 -8.01 15.55 10.85
C GLU A 375 -6.76 14.92 11.47
N ALA A 376 -5.62 15.62 11.44
CA ALA A 376 -4.34 15.08 11.92
C ALA A 376 -4.26 14.88 13.45
N ILE A 377 -3.11 14.30 13.86
CA ILE A 377 -2.64 14.28 15.25
C ILE A 377 -2.45 15.70 15.76
N ALA A 378 -1.77 16.54 14.99
CA ALA A 378 -1.47 17.92 15.35
C ALA A 378 -2.76 18.76 15.47
N ASN A 379 -2.82 19.60 16.49
CA ASN A 379 -3.95 20.50 16.75
C ASN A 379 -3.68 21.96 16.35
N ASN A 380 -2.47 22.26 15.84
CA ASN A 380 -2.02 23.61 15.48
C ASN A 380 -2.06 24.60 16.66
N ASP A 381 -1.92 24.10 17.89
CA ASP A 381 -1.69 24.85 19.11
C ASP A 381 -0.29 24.48 19.64
N PRO A 382 0.75 25.28 19.34
CA PRO A 382 2.17 24.91 19.48
C PRO A 382 2.68 24.79 20.93
N GLY A 383 1.78 24.64 21.90
CA GLY A 383 2.03 24.56 23.33
C GLY A 383 2.23 23.13 23.84
N ALA A 384 1.75 22.88 25.06
CA ALA A 384 1.80 21.54 25.63
C ALA A 384 0.88 20.60 24.82
N PRO A 385 1.21 19.30 24.72
CA PRO A 385 0.41 18.34 23.97
C PRO A 385 -1.03 18.32 24.46
N GLN A 386 -1.97 18.35 23.52
CA GLN A 386 -3.41 18.31 23.78
C GLN A 386 -4.11 17.35 22.82
N GLY A 387 -5.32 16.92 23.19
CA GLY A 387 -6.14 16.10 22.31
C GLY A 387 -5.44 14.79 21.93
N ARG A 388 -5.24 14.57 20.63
CA ARG A 388 -4.60 13.38 20.06
C ARG A 388 -3.09 13.36 20.21
N GLU A 389 -2.46 14.52 20.37
CA GLU A 389 -1.00 14.61 20.58
C GLU A 389 -0.59 13.91 21.88
N LEU A 390 -1.51 13.78 22.84
CA LEU A 390 -1.25 13.10 24.11
C LEU A 390 -0.88 11.62 23.94
N GLU A 391 -1.46 10.90 22.97
CA GLU A 391 -1.05 9.52 22.67
C GLU A 391 0.39 9.45 22.13
N VAL A 392 0.79 10.42 21.31
CA VAL A 392 2.15 10.53 20.77
C VAL A 392 3.13 10.94 21.86
N ALA A 393 2.77 11.91 22.71
CA ALA A 393 3.58 12.33 23.85
C ALA A 393 3.82 11.16 24.82
N GLU A 394 2.79 10.38 25.12
CA GLU A 394 2.90 9.17 25.95
C GLU A 394 3.83 8.13 25.31
N LEU A 395 3.68 7.87 24.01
CA LEU A 395 4.54 6.95 23.29
C LEU A 395 6.01 7.41 23.33
N LEU A 396 6.28 8.66 22.97
CA LEU A 396 7.63 9.21 22.91
C LEU A 396 8.32 9.21 24.29
N GLY A 397 7.59 9.61 25.35
CA GLY A 397 8.08 9.52 26.73
C GLY A 397 8.37 8.08 27.16
N PHE A 398 7.51 7.13 26.78
CA PHE A 398 7.77 5.71 27.00
C PHE A 398 9.03 5.22 26.29
N LEU A 399 9.22 5.55 25.00
CA LEU A 399 10.39 5.12 24.23
C LEU A 399 11.68 5.65 24.85
N ARG A 400 11.69 6.91 25.27
CA ARG A 400 12.80 7.49 26.03
C ARG A 400 13.06 6.74 27.33
N ALA A 401 12.03 6.58 28.18
CA ALA A 401 12.16 5.93 29.48
C ALA A 401 12.61 4.46 29.37
N GLN A 402 12.23 3.77 28.30
CA GLN A 402 12.62 2.39 28.03
C GLN A 402 13.88 2.26 27.14
N GLN A 403 14.51 3.39 26.79
CA GLN A 403 15.71 3.46 25.94
C GLN A 403 15.53 2.74 24.59
N VAL A 404 14.33 2.82 24.01
CA VAL A 404 14.05 2.29 22.68
C VAL A 404 14.60 3.27 21.64
N ARG A 405 15.72 2.91 21.02
CA ARG A 405 16.42 3.72 20.01
C ARG A 405 16.20 3.22 18.58
N ASN A 406 16.72 3.98 17.62
CA ASN A 406 16.75 3.66 16.19
C ASN A 406 15.35 3.46 15.60
N HIS A 407 14.40 4.30 16.02
CA HIS A 407 13.09 4.35 15.41
C HIS A 407 13.00 5.50 14.40
N VAL A 408 12.30 5.24 13.29
CA VAL A 408 12.00 6.23 12.24
C VAL A 408 10.55 6.09 11.84
N TRP A 409 9.92 7.20 11.50
CA TRP A 409 8.53 7.24 11.04
C TRP A 409 8.48 7.42 9.53
N LEU A 410 7.66 6.61 8.86
CA LEU A 410 7.39 6.71 7.43
C LEU A 410 5.89 6.98 7.23
N THR A 411 5.57 8.07 6.53
CA THR A 411 4.19 8.60 6.42
C THR A 411 3.83 8.99 4.99
N ALA A 412 2.53 9.15 4.71
CA ALA A 412 1.97 9.61 3.43
C ALA A 412 0.89 10.71 3.66
N ASP A 413 -0.32 10.58 3.10
CA ASP A 413 -1.52 11.44 3.27
C ASP A 413 -1.43 12.85 2.64
N VAL A 414 -0.30 13.54 2.77
CA VAL A 414 -0.26 15.00 2.50
C VAL A 414 0.15 15.40 1.08
N HIS A 415 0.41 14.45 0.20
CA HIS A 415 0.63 14.65 -1.24
C HIS A 415 1.85 15.51 -1.63
N TYR A 416 2.92 15.39 -0.85
CA TYR A 416 4.27 15.84 -1.20
C TYR A 416 5.31 14.99 -0.47
N CYS A 417 6.59 15.21 -0.74
CA CYS A 417 7.66 14.57 0.03
C CYS A 417 8.42 15.54 0.92
N ALA A 418 8.80 15.08 2.11
CA ALA A 418 9.51 15.86 3.10
C ALA A 418 10.35 14.99 4.03
N ALA A 419 11.34 15.62 4.67
CA ALA A 419 12.10 15.05 5.78
C ALA A 419 12.02 16.01 6.97
N HIS A 420 11.43 15.53 8.06
CA HIS A 420 11.29 16.28 9.29
C HIS A 420 12.16 15.68 10.38
N HIS A 421 12.90 16.54 11.08
CA HIS A 421 13.68 16.16 12.26
C HIS A 421 13.03 16.75 13.51
N TYR A 422 12.68 15.90 14.47
CA TYR A 422 12.06 16.27 15.73
C TYR A 422 13.11 16.29 16.83
N HIS A 423 13.13 17.33 17.67
CA HIS A 423 14.12 17.46 18.74
C HIS A 423 13.53 18.18 19.96
N PRO A 424 13.77 17.69 21.19
CA PRO A 424 13.20 18.26 22.42
C PRO A 424 13.60 19.72 22.65
N ASP A 425 14.83 20.13 22.33
CA ASP A 425 15.28 21.53 22.47
C ASP A 425 14.47 22.55 21.63
N ARG A 426 13.74 22.09 20.60
CA ARG A 426 12.86 22.92 19.77
C ARG A 426 11.38 22.76 20.11
N ALA A 427 11.07 21.88 21.04
CA ALA A 427 9.72 21.41 21.33
C ALA A 427 9.17 22.04 22.62
N ALA A 428 7.85 22.17 22.68
CA ALA A 428 7.15 22.51 23.91
C ALA A 428 7.08 21.30 24.86
N PHE A 429 6.82 20.10 24.33
CA PHE A 429 6.98 18.84 25.06
C PHE A 429 8.41 18.34 24.93
N GLN A 430 9.14 18.11 26.03
CA GLN A 430 10.57 17.80 25.97
C GLN A 430 10.94 16.36 26.40
N ASP A 431 9.97 15.55 26.84
CA ASP A 431 10.25 14.20 27.33
C ASP A 431 10.30 13.18 26.17
N PHE A 432 11.26 13.36 25.26
CA PHE A 432 11.52 12.43 24.17
C PHE A 432 12.97 12.53 23.65
N GLU A 433 13.43 11.52 22.90
CA GLU A 433 14.72 11.55 22.20
C GLU A 433 14.53 11.98 20.73
N PRO A 434 15.52 12.65 20.10
CA PRO A 434 15.40 13.08 18.71
C PRO A 434 15.09 11.93 17.74
N PHE A 435 14.23 12.19 16.76
CA PHE A 435 13.85 11.19 15.74
C PHE A 435 13.52 11.83 14.39
N TRP A 436 13.44 10.99 13.36
CA TRP A 436 13.11 11.38 12.00
C TRP A 436 11.73 10.88 11.58
N GLU A 437 11.02 11.72 10.84
CA GLU A 437 9.86 11.38 10.03
C GLU A 437 10.20 11.68 8.56
N PHE A 438 9.86 10.73 7.68
CA PHE A 438 9.96 10.91 6.23
C PHE A 438 8.60 10.72 5.59
N VAL A 439 8.18 11.74 4.85
CA VAL A 439 6.89 11.79 4.16
C VAL A 439 7.11 11.50 2.68
N ALA A 440 6.30 10.61 2.10
CA ALA A 440 6.32 10.35 0.66
C ALA A 440 4.92 10.09 0.10
N GLY A 441 4.57 10.88 -0.91
CA GLY A 441 3.35 10.79 -1.69
C GLY A 441 3.21 12.04 -2.59
N PRO A 442 2.23 12.07 -3.50
CA PRO A 442 1.35 10.96 -3.83
C PRO A 442 1.96 10.06 -4.91
N LEU A 443 1.42 8.84 -5.05
CA LEU A 443 1.80 7.90 -6.11
C LEU A 443 1.19 8.28 -7.46
N ASN A 444 -0.13 8.49 -7.48
CA ASN A 444 -0.86 8.89 -8.68
C ASN A 444 -2.15 9.62 -8.29
N ALA A 445 -2.00 10.67 -7.50
CA ALA A 445 -3.07 11.55 -7.05
C ALA A 445 -2.66 13.01 -7.27
N GLY A 446 -3.60 13.94 -7.08
CA GLY A 446 -3.31 15.36 -7.30
C GLY A 446 -2.43 15.91 -6.20
N SER A 447 -1.29 16.52 -6.52
CA SER A 447 -0.34 16.99 -5.51
C SER A 447 -0.77 18.33 -4.90
N PHE A 448 -0.51 18.53 -3.61
CA PHE A 448 -0.76 19.79 -2.90
C PHE A 448 0.14 19.94 -1.67
N GLY A 449 -0.14 20.95 -0.83
CA GLY A 449 0.68 21.32 0.32
C GLY A 449 1.65 22.47 0.03
N PRO A 450 2.65 22.70 0.89
CA PRO A 450 2.86 22.00 2.16
C PRO A 450 1.87 22.42 3.25
N ASN A 451 1.63 21.50 4.19
CA ASN A 451 0.84 21.81 5.38
C ASN A 451 1.72 22.45 6.45
N PRO A 452 1.16 23.29 7.35
CA PRO A 452 1.92 23.89 8.43
C PRO A 452 2.33 22.84 9.47
N LEU A 453 3.55 22.98 10.01
CA LEU A 453 4.02 22.17 11.13
C LEU A 453 3.63 22.79 12.48
N ASP A 454 3.13 21.94 13.36
CA ASP A 454 2.90 22.22 14.77
C ASP A 454 4.21 22.07 15.58
N LYS A 455 4.44 22.95 16.57
CA LYS A 455 5.69 23.00 17.35
C LYS A 455 5.67 22.21 18.65
N THR A 456 4.58 21.52 19.00
CA THR A 456 4.45 20.68 20.19
C THR A 456 5.63 19.72 20.33
N PHE A 457 6.05 19.06 19.25
CA PHE A 457 7.19 18.14 19.21
C PHE A 457 8.45 18.70 18.51
N GLY A 458 8.50 20.02 18.29
CA GLY A 458 9.69 20.72 17.78
C GLY A 458 10.23 20.27 16.40
N PRO A 459 9.39 20.00 15.38
CA PRO A 459 9.86 19.61 14.07
C PRO A 459 10.62 20.74 13.37
N GLU A 460 11.66 20.35 12.66
CA GLU A 460 12.40 21.14 11.68
C GLU A 460 12.19 20.54 10.29
N VAL A 461 11.84 21.37 9.31
CA VAL A 461 11.83 20.99 7.89
C VAL A 461 13.25 20.96 7.38
N VAL A 462 13.83 19.77 7.26
CA VAL A 462 15.18 19.61 6.70
C VAL A 462 15.12 19.57 5.17
N PHE A 463 14.07 18.96 4.62
CA PHE A 463 13.79 18.96 3.19
C PHE A 463 12.30 18.93 2.94
N GLN A 464 11.86 19.57 1.85
CA GLN A 464 10.49 19.51 1.38
C GLN A 464 10.44 19.82 -0.11
N LYS A 465 9.62 19.07 -0.86
CA LYS A 465 9.32 19.36 -2.26
C LYS A 465 7.82 19.17 -2.50
N ALA A 466 7.11 20.29 -2.60
CA ALA A 466 5.66 20.38 -2.81
C ALA A 466 5.34 21.29 -4.00
N PRO A 467 4.18 21.12 -4.66
CA PRO A 467 3.78 22.00 -5.75
C PRO A 467 3.40 23.40 -5.24
N ALA A 468 3.46 24.40 -6.13
CA ALA A 468 2.98 25.75 -5.82
C ALA A 468 1.45 25.88 -5.93
N ALA A 469 0.82 25.03 -6.75
CA ALA A 469 -0.62 25.03 -6.97
C ALA A 469 -1.27 23.80 -6.31
N GLN A 470 -2.47 24.00 -5.76
CA GLN A 470 -3.29 22.93 -5.23
C GLN A 470 -3.76 22.01 -6.36
N ASN A 471 -3.85 20.71 -6.06
CA ASN A 471 -4.30 19.68 -6.99
C ASN A 471 -3.51 19.65 -8.32
N SER A 472 -2.19 19.83 -8.24
CA SER A 472 -1.32 19.76 -9.41
C SER A 472 -1.32 18.34 -10.00
N SER A 473 -1.41 18.22 -11.32
CA SER A 473 -1.48 16.90 -11.96
C SER A 473 -0.16 16.12 -11.88
N PRO A 474 -0.15 14.80 -12.13
CA PRO A 474 1.10 14.05 -12.23
C PRO A 474 2.06 14.58 -13.31
N PHE A 475 1.59 15.37 -14.28
CA PHE A 475 2.47 16.05 -15.23
C PHE A 475 3.32 17.16 -14.63
N ALA A 476 2.94 17.70 -13.46
CA ALA A 476 3.69 18.73 -12.77
C ALA A 476 4.98 18.21 -12.11
N GLY A 477 5.18 16.88 -12.03
CA GLY A 477 6.42 16.28 -11.51
C GLY A 477 6.51 16.24 -9.98
N PHE A 478 5.37 16.25 -9.29
CA PHE A 478 5.26 16.19 -7.83
C PHE A 478 4.68 14.88 -7.31
N GLN A 479 4.95 13.78 -8.02
CA GLN A 479 4.67 12.43 -7.51
C GLN A 479 5.95 11.88 -6.90
N PHE A 480 5.85 11.26 -5.73
CA PHE A 480 7.01 10.85 -4.97
C PHE A 480 6.82 9.48 -4.33
N PHE A 481 7.92 8.78 -4.12
CA PHE A 481 8.00 7.63 -3.24
C PHE A 481 9.30 7.67 -2.45
N GLY A 482 9.30 7.01 -1.30
CA GLY A 482 10.48 6.85 -0.48
C GLY A 482 11.17 5.51 -0.73
N GLU A 483 12.51 5.50 -0.65
CA GLU A 483 13.35 4.30 -0.68
C GLU A 483 14.21 4.26 0.58
N VAL A 484 14.17 3.15 1.30
CA VAL A 484 15.05 2.88 2.44
C VAL A 484 16.04 1.79 2.07
N GLN A 485 17.30 2.00 2.41
CA GLN A 485 18.36 0.99 2.33
C GLN A 485 19.02 0.85 3.71
N ILE A 486 19.21 -0.38 4.18
CA ILE A 486 19.97 -0.69 5.39
C ILE A 486 21.16 -1.53 4.97
N ASP A 487 22.37 -1.03 5.23
CA ASP A 487 23.61 -1.74 4.93
C ASP A 487 23.79 -2.94 5.87
N GLY A 488 24.07 -4.12 5.32
CA GLY A 488 24.13 -5.37 6.07
C GLY A 488 25.30 -5.44 7.07
N GLN A 489 26.37 -4.68 6.83
CA GLN A 489 27.59 -4.74 7.62
C GLN A 489 27.59 -3.68 8.73
N THR A 490 27.40 -2.43 8.33
CA THR A 490 27.45 -1.24 9.18
C THR A 490 26.14 -0.96 9.89
N ALA A 491 25.02 -1.50 9.38
CA ALA A 491 23.68 -1.17 9.84
C ALA A 491 23.28 0.31 9.64
N GLU A 492 24.01 1.08 8.82
CA GLU A 492 23.60 2.43 8.39
C GLU A 492 22.27 2.35 7.63
N LEU A 493 21.31 3.20 8.01
CA LEU A 493 20.05 3.35 7.29
C LEU A 493 20.10 4.62 6.43
N THR A 494 19.91 4.45 5.12
CA THR A 494 19.80 5.55 4.17
C THR A 494 18.35 5.66 3.69
N VAL A 495 17.75 6.83 3.88
CA VAL A 495 16.46 7.20 3.31
C VAL A 495 16.68 8.08 2.09
N THR A 496 16.06 7.75 0.96
CA THR A 496 16.10 8.52 -0.28
C THR A 496 14.68 8.83 -0.73
N LEU A 497 14.33 10.11 -0.89
CA LEU A 497 13.08 10.52 -1.52
C LEU A 497 13.30 10.61 -3.03
N ARG A 498 12.39 10.02 -3.80
CA ARG A 498 12.48 9.91 -5.26
C ARG A 498 11.21 10.43 -5.93
N ASP A 499 11.36 11.00 -7.11
CA ASP A 499 10.24 11.44 -7.94
C ASP A 499 9.65 10.32 -8.81
N LEU A 500 8.66 10.68 -9.65
CA LEU A 500 7.95 9.81 -10.60
C LEU A 500 8.88 8.96 -11.48
N ASP A 501 10.07 9.46 -11.82
CA ASP A 501 11.04 8.80 -12.69
C ASP A 501 12.12 8.04 -11.89
N GLY A 502 11.98 7.97 -10.57
CA GLY A 502 12.92 7.31 -9.67
C GLY A 502 14.19 8.13 -9.39
N VAL A 503 14.24 9.40 -9.78
CA VAL A 503 15.38 10.29 -9.54
C VAL A 503 15.37 10.74 -8.10
N SER A 504 16.52 10.66 -7.43
CA SER A 504 16.65 11.13 -6.06
C SER A 504 16.54 12.65 -6.00
N VAL A 505 15.64 13.13 -5.14
CA VAL A 505 15.48 14.57 -4.84
C VAL A 505 16.05 14.94 -3.48
N TYR A 506 16.20 13.95 -2.59
CA TYR A 506 16.81 14.10 -1.27
C TYR A 506 17.35 12.77 -0.76
N GLN A 507 18.36 12.82 0.10
CA GLN A 507 18.90 11.66 0.80
C GLN A 507 19.34 12.03 2.22
N GLN A 508 19.00 11.19 3.19
CA GLN A 508 19.45 11.27 4.58
C GLN A 508 20.06 9.94 5.02
N LYS A 509 21.24 9.99 5.65
CA LYS A 509 21.90 8.84 6.27
C LYS A 509 21.77 8.91 7.78
N LEU A 510 21.41 7.79 8.40
CA LEU A 510 21.24 7.67 9.84
C LEU A 510 22.18 6.58 10.35
N GLN A 511 23.02 6.95 11.33
CA GLN A 511 23.90 6.00 12.00
C GLN A 511 23.11 5.24 13.07
N PRO A 512 23.37 3.94 13.26
CA PRO A 512 22.83 3.21 14.39
C PRO A 512 23.35 3.79 15.71
N ALA A 513 22.45 4.03 16.66
CA ALA A 513 22.71 4.62 17.98
C ALA A 513 23.26 3.66 19.04
#